data_AF-A0A6V8NPY5-F1
#
_entry.id   AF-A0A6V8NPY5-F1
#
_cell.length_a   1.000
_cell.length_b   1.000
_cell.length_c   1.000
_cell.angle_alpha   90.00
_cell.angle_beta   90.00
_cell.angle_gamma   90.00
#
_symmetry.space_group_name_H-M   'P 1'
#
loop_
_entity.id
_entity.type
_entity.pdbx_description
1 polymer ?
#
loop_
_entity_poly.entity_id
_entity_poly.type
_entity_poly.pdbx_seq_one_letter_code
_entity_poly.pdbx_strand_id
1 'polypeptide(L)'
;PNISTRPDEIFVVGTAMKFGTGDLNPHFFVYPTFYMYFLFAIYGLYYVLGLALGIFSSLQDFQFLYFTDPTAFYLLNRIIAATLGSVTILLVYLVGGKFYSRGVGLLSALLLSLTYLHVRDSHFGVLDVPVTFFIVLAYLFIGKMFLEGRMKDYLGAGAIAGLAVSVKYNAALLVIPLLLGHLLRSRGEGCTLKEMVFDRKIWAGILAMPLFFVLATPFSVV
;
A
#
# COMPACT_ATOMS: atom_id res chain seq x y z
N PRO A 1 -18.67 -0.23 -17.52
CA PRO A 1 -18.52 0.63 -16.32
C PRO A 1 -18.25 2.10 -16.73
N ASN A 2 -18.81 3.09 -16.02
CA ASN A 2 -18.59 4.49 -16.39
C ASN A 2 -17.19 4.96 -15.94
N ILE A 3 -16.23 4.88 -16.87
CA ILE A 3 -14.81 5.19 -16.65
C ILE A 3 -14.52 6.69 -16.44
N SER A 4 -15.41 7.58 -16.89
CA SER A 4 -15.20 9.03 -16.84
C SER A 4 -15.51 9.65 -15.47
N THR A 5 -16.05 8.86 -14.53
CA THR A 5 -16.43 9.35 -13.20
C THR A 5 -15.24 9.59 -12.27
N ARG A 6 -14.10 8.93 -12.51
CA ARG A 6 -12.87 9.07 -11.71
C ARG A 6 -11.63 9.11 -12.61
N PRO A 7 -11.10 10.29 -12.94
CA PRO A 7 -9.94 10.41 -13.84
C PRO A 7 -8.68 9.73 -13.28
N ASP A 8 -8.56 9.62 -11.95
CA ASP A 8 -7.43 8.95 -11.30
C ASP A 8 -7.30 7.46 -11.70
N GLU A 9 -8.42 6.75 -11.90
CA GLU A 9 -8.39 5.35 -12.35
C GLU A 9 -7.79 5.24 -13.74
N ILE A 10 -8.12 6.18 -14.64
CA ILE A 10 -7.59 6.22 -16.01
C ILE A 10 -6.07 6.39 -15.95
N PHE A 11 -5.58 7.27 -15.08
CA PHE A 11 -4.16 7.49 -14.91
C PHE A 11 -3.44 6.24 -14.39
N VAL A 12 -3.98 5.60 -13.34
CA VAL A 12 -3.38 4.43 -12.71
C VAL A 12 -3.36 3.22 -13.66
N VAL A 13 -4.49 2.91 -14.29
CA VAL A 13 -4.61 1.79 -15.25
C VAL A 13 -3.77 2.06 -16.49
N GLY A 14 -3.83 3.28 -17.03
CA GLY A 14 -3.07 3.66 -18.22
C GLY A 14 -1.56 3.62 -18.01
N THR A 15 -1.08 4.06 -16.84
CA THR A 15 0.36 4.00 -16.52
C THR A 15 0.82 2.55 -16.35
N ALA A 16 0.04 1.70 -15.68
CA ALA A 16 0.34 0.27 -15.57
C ALA A 16 0.42 -0.41 -16.94
N MET A 17 -0.47 -0.07 -17.88
CA MET A 17 -0.43 -0.61 -19.25
C MET A 17 0.76 -0.07 -20.06
N LYS A 18 1.16 1.18 -19.87
CA LYS A 18 2.33 1.77 -20.53
C LYS A 18 3.63 1.03 -20.21
N PHE A 19 3.79 0.49 -18.99
CA PHE A 19 4.96 -0.33 -18.66
C PHE A 19 5.14 -1.55 -19.57
N GLY A 20 4.05 -2.04 -20.19
CA GLY A 20 4.10 -3.11 -21.19
C GLY A 20 4.79 -2.75 -22.50
N THR A 21 5.11 -1.48 -22.77
CA THR A 21 5.90 -1.06 -23.94
C THR A 21 7.39 -1.31 -23.78
N GLY A 22 7.84 -1.71 -22.58
CA GLY A 22 9.24 -1.95 -22.25
C GLY A 22 9.92 -0.80 -21.50
N ASP A 23 9.26 0.36 -21.39
CA ASP A 23 9.72 1.46 -20.55
C ASP A 23 9.04 1.42 -19.18
N LEU A 24 9.81 1.09 -18.14
CA LEU A 24 9.30 1.01 -16.77
C LEU A 24 9.30 2.37 -16.06
N ASN A 25 9.84 3.43 -16.67
CA ASN A 25 9.81 4.77 -16.07
C ASN A 25 8.42 5.40 -16.31
N PRO A 26 7.72 5.87 -15.25
CA PRO A 26 6.42 6.52 -15.43
C PRO A 26 6.50 7.88 -16.15
N HIS A 27 7.69 8.50 -16.19
CA HIS A 27 7.95 9.89 -16.65
C HIS A 27 7.06 10.95 -15.98
N PHE A 28 6.41 10.57 -14.89
CA PHE A 28 5.47 11.36 -14.13
C PHE A 28 5.50 10.91 -12.68
N PHE A 29 5.95 11.80 -11.80
CA PHE A 29 6.28 11.46 -10.41
C PHE A 29 5.37 12.12 -9.38
N VAL A 30 4.20 12.63 -9.78
CA VAL A 30 3.20 13.14 -8.82
C VAL A 30 2.68 12.01 -7.91
N TYR A 31 2.66 10.78 -8.43
CA TYR A 31 2.46 9.57 -7.64
C TYR A 31 3.67 8.65 -7.78
N PRO A 32 4.07 7.94 -6.71
CA PRO A 32 5.04 6.86 -6.81
C PRO A 32 4.45 5.61 -7.48
N THR A 33 5.29 4.64 -7.87
CA THR A 33 4.94 3.66 -8.91
C THR A 33 4.58 2.27 -8.40
N PHE A 34 4.72 1.99 -7.11
CA PHE A 34 4.57 0.61 -6.60
C PHE A 34 3.21 0.01 -6.92
N TYR A 35 2.12 0.75 -6.70
CA TYR A 35 0.79 0.25 -7.01
C TYR A 35 0.58 0.03 -8.51
N MET A 36 1.19 0.86 -9.36
CA MET A 36 1.10 0.72 -10.81
C MET A 36 1.92 -0.47 -11.31
N TYR A 37 3.10 -0.75 -10.74
CA TYR A 37 3.84 -1.97 -11.02
C TYR A 37 3.11 -3.22 -10.55
N PHE A 38 2.46 -3.15 -9.39
CA PHE A 38 1.61 -4.22 -8.92
C PHE A 38 0.47 -4.50 -9.91
N LEU A 39 -0.23 -3.47 -10.39
CA LEU A 39 -1.25 -3.63 -11.43
C LEU A 39 -0.68 -4.16 -12.75
N PHE A 40 0.49 -3.68 -13.17
CA PHE A 40 1.16 -4.19 -14.36
C PHE A 40 1.43 -5.71 -14.25
N ALA A 41 1.90 -6.17 -13.09
CA ALA A 41 2.07 -7.60 -12.84
C ALA A 41 0.75 -8.37 -12.88
N ILE A 42 -0.33 -7.80 -12.33
CA ILE A 42 -1.69 -8.40 -12.40
C ILE A 42 -2.20 -8.48 -13.84
N TYR A 43 -1.99 -7.45 -14.65
CA TYR A 43 -2.38 -7.46 -16.06
C TYR A 43 -1.53 -8.42 -16.89
N GLY A 44 -0.23 -8.55 -16.58
CA GLY A 44 0.63 -9.60 -17.14
C GLY A 44 0.13 -11.00 -16.81
N LEU A 45 -0.28 -11.24 -15.56
CA LEU A 45 -0.90 -12.51 -15.16
C LEU A 45 -2.23 -12.76 -15.89
N TYR A 46 -3.07 -11.74 -16.01
CA TYR A 46 -4.32 -11.82 -16.77
C TYR A 46 -4.06 -12.22 -18.23
N TYR A 47 -3.06 -11.63 -18.88
CA TYR A 47 -2.63 -11.98 -20.23
C TYR A 47 -2.16 -13.44 -20.31
N VAL A 48 -1.25 -13.88 -19.43
CA VAL A 48 -0.69 -15.25 -19.44
C VAL A 48 -1.78 -16.30 -19.22
N LEU A 49 -2.71 -16.06 -18.29
CA LEU A 49 -3.85 -16.95 -18.07
C LEU A 49 -4.79 -16.97 -19.28
N GLY A 50 -5.01 -15.82 -19.92
CA GLY A 50 -5.80 -15.73 -21.14
C GLY A 50 -5.16 -16.50 -22.31
N LEU A 51 -3.84 -16.48 -22.45
CA LEU A 51 -3.13 -17.34 -23.42
C LEU A 51 -3.34 -18.83 -23.10
N ALA A 52 -3.16 -19.23 -21.84
CA ALA A 52 -3.30 -20.62 -21.42
C ALA A 52 -4.71 -21.18 -21.62
N LEU A 53 -5.73 -20.32 -21.51
CA LEU A 53 -7.14 -20.65 -21.71
C LEU A 53 -7.61 -20.47 -23.17
N GLY A 54 -6.73 -20.04 -24.08
CA GLY A 54 -7.07 -19.77 -25.48
C GLY A 54 -7.96 -18.54 -25.71
N ILE A 55 -8.07 -17.65 -24.72
CA ILE A 55 -8.80 -16.37 -24.82
C ILE A 55 -8.02 -15.38 -25.68
N PHE A 56 -6.69 -15.38 -25.56
CA PHE A 56 -5.79 -14.57 -26.37
C PHE A 56 -4.89 -15.50 -27.20
N SER A 57 -4.55 -15.09 -28.43
CA SER A 57 -3.58 -15.79 -29.26
C SER A 57 -2.25 -15.04 -29.36
N SER A 58 -2.27 -13.73 -29.09
CA SER A 58 -1.12 -12.85 -29.24
C SER A 58 -1.17 -11.67 -28.26
N LEU A 59 -0.04 -10.95 -28.13
CA LEU A 59 0.01 -9.70 -27.36
C LEU A 59 -0.86 -8.61 -28.03
N GLN A 60 -0.96 -8.64 -29.36
CA GLN A 60 -1.77 -7.72 -30.14
C GLN A 60 -3.25 -7.85 -29.80
N ASP A 61 -3.76 -9.07 -29.58
CA ASP A 61 -5.16 -9.29 -29.16
C ASP A 61 -5.44 -8.65 -27.80
N PHE A 62 -4.49 -8.77 -26.86
CA PHE A 62 -4.59 -8.19 -25.53
C PHE A 62 -4.56 -6.66 -25.56
N GLN A 63 -3.68 -6.08 -26.39
CA GLN A 63 -3.65 -4.64 -26.63
C GLN A 63 -4.94 -4.15 -27.28
N PHE A 64 -5.45 -4.87 -28.29
CA PHE A 64 -6.70 -4.54 -28.95
C PHE A 64 -7.87 -4.55 -27.97
N LEU A 65 -7.94 -5.54 -27.07
CA LEU A 65 -8.94 -5.57 -26.00
C LEU A 65 -8.85 -4.31 -25.12
N TYR A 66 -7.66 -3.93 -24.67
CA TYR A 66 -7.50 -2.72 -23.86
C TYR A 66 -8.02 -1.44 -24.55
N PHE A 67 -7.77 -1.28 -25.86
CA PHE A 67 -8.19 -0.08 -26.59
C PHE A 67 -9.67 -0.09 -26.98
N THR A 68 -10.28 -1.26 -27.14
CA THR A 68 -11.68 -1.40 -27.58
C THR A 68 -12.66 -1.57 -26.43
N ASP A 69 -12.30 -2.36 -25.43
CA ASP A 69 -13.07 -2.56 -24.21
C ASP A 69 -12.14 -2.76 -22.98
N PRO A 70 -11.74 -1.67 -22.31
CA PRO A 70 -10.86 -1.77 -21.15
C PRO A 70 -11.57 -2.25 -19.87
N THR A 71 -12.83 -2.69 -19.94
CA THR A 71 -13.66 -3.03 -18.77
C THR A 71 -12.96 -3.97 -17.79
N ALA A 72 -12.31 -5.02 -18.29
CA ALA A 72 -11.61 -5.99 -17.44
C ALA A 72 -10.49 -5.36 -16.60
N PHE A 73 -9.73 -4.43 -17.16
CA PHE A 73 -8.60 -3.77 -16.49
C PHE A 73 -9.05 -2.90 -15.32
N TYR A 74 -10.13 -2.13 -15.51
CA TYR A 74 -10.73 -1.34 -14.46
C TYR A 74 -11.41 -2.21 -13.40
N LEU A 75 -12.11 -3.28 -13.81
CA LEU A 75 -12.73 -4.20 -12.85
C LEU A 75 -11.69 -4.90 -11.98
N LEU A 76 -10.56 -5.35 -12.54
CA LEU A 76 -9.46 -5.94 -11.77
C LEU A 76 -8.91 -4.95 -10.72
N ASN A 77 -8.66 -3.71 -11.13
CA ASN A 77 -8.20 -2.67 -10.20
C ASN A 77 -9.24 -2.40 -9.09
N ARG A 78 -10.53 -2.35 -9.43
CA ARG A 78 -11.62 -2.18 -8.44
C ARG A 78 -11.78 -3.37 -7.52
N ILE A 79 -11.62 -4.60 -7.99
CA ILE A 79 -11.63 -5.81 -7.17
C ILE A 79 -10.48 -5.77 -6.17
N ILE A 80 -9.29 -5.36 -6.61
CA ILE A 80 -8.12 -5.18 -5.73
C ILE A 80 -8.43 -4.12 -4.67
N ALA A 81 -8.92 -2.95 -5.07
CA ALA A 81 -9.27 -1.87 -4.14
C ALA A 81 -10.34 -2.32 -3.12
N ALA A 82 -11.41 -2.98 -3.56
CA ALA A 82 -12.46 -3.51 -2.69
C ALA A 82 -11.93 -4.57 -1.71
N THR A 83 -11.00 -5.41 -2.18
CA THR A 83 -10.35 -6.44 -1.35
C THR A 83 -9.46 -5.79 -0.30
N LEU A 84 -8.57 -4.87 -0.70
CA LEU A 84 -7.70 -4.13 0.23
C LEU A 84 -8.51 -3.29 1.23
N GLY A 85 -9.58 -2.65 0.77
CA GLY A 85 -10.51 -1.91 1.62
C GLY A 85 -11.20 -2.81 2.66
N SER A 86 -11.61 -4.01 2.26
CA SER A 86 -12.22 -5.00 3.15
C SER A 86 -11.22 -5.57 4.15
N VAL A 87 -10.01 -5.91 3.71
CA VAL A 87 -8.92 -6.38 4.60
C VAL A 87 -8.52 -5.27 5.57
N THR A 88 -8.57 -4.00 5.17
CA THR A 88 -8.28 -2.86 6.06
C THR A 88 -9.23 -2.83 7.27
N ILE A 89 -10.51 -3.21 7.10
CA ILE A 89 -11.46 -3.32 8.21
C ILE A 89 -10.99 -4.36 9.24
N LEU A 90 -10.51 -5.52 8.77
CA LEU A 90 -9.91 -6.54 9.62
C LEU A 90 -8.65 -6.02 10.32
N LEU A 91 -7.77 -5.31 9.61
CA LEU A 91 -6.56 -4.76 10.22
C LEU A 91 -6.89 -3.74 11.31
N VAL A 92 -7.90 -2.88 11.11
CA VAL A 92 -8.37 -1.94 12.13
C VAL A 92 -8.93 -2.66 13.36
N TYR A 93 -9.69 -3.74 13.17
CA TYR A 93 -10.11 -4.61 14.28
C TYR A 93 -8.91 -5.12 15.07
N LEU A 94 -7.87 -5.61 14.39
CA LEU A 94 -6.66 -6.15 15.01
C LEU A 94 -5.86 -5.07 15.76
N VAL A 95 -5.74 -3.87 15.20
CA VAL A 95 -5.10 -2.73 15.86
C VAL A 95 -5.87 -2.37 17.13
N GLY A 96 -7.17 -2.09 17.03
CA GLY A 96 -8.00 -1.71 18.18
C GLY A 96 -8.05 -2.78 19.27
N GLY A 97 -8.12 -4.05 18.86
CA GLY A 97 -8.10 -5.21 19.75
C GLY A 97 -6.77 -5.39 20.49
N LYS A 98 -5.64 -5.15 19.81
CA LYS A 98 -4.30 -5.32 20.39
C LYS A 98 -3.91 -4.20 21.34
N PHE A 99 -4.31 -2.96 21.07
CA PHE A 99 -3.92 -1.80 21.89
C PHE A 99 -4.91 -1.45 23.01
N TYR A 100 -6.17 -1.83 22.88
CA TYR A 100 -7.21 -1.48 23.85
C TYR A 100 -7.97 -2.71 24.32
N SER A 101 -8.99 -3.14 23.57
CA SER A 101 -9.81 -4.29 23.91
C SER A 101 -10.54 -4.83 22.69
N ARG A 102 -11.01 -6.09 22.76
CA ARG A 102 -11.81 -6.71 21.69
C ARG A 102 -13.04 -5.88 21.31
N GLY A 103 -13.70 -5.25 22.29
CA GLY A 103 -14.86 -4.39 22.05
C GLY A 103 -14.51 -3.13 21.26
N VAL A 104 -13.38 -2.49 21.58
CA VAL A 104 -12.88 -1.32 20.83
C VAL A 104 -12.53 -1.73 19.40
N GLY A 105 -11.85 -2.86 19.21
CA GLY A 105 -11.58 -3.39 17.87
C GLY A 105 -12.84 -3.61 17.03
N LEU A 106 -13.87 -4.24 17.61
CA LEU A 106 -15.15 -4.47 16.92
C LEU A 106 -15.84 -3.15 16.56
N LEU A 107 -15.88 -2.20 17.50
CA LEU A 107 -16.49 -0.90 17.24
C LEU A 107 -15.74 -0.12 16.16
N SER A 108 -14.41 -0.10 16.19
CA SER A 108 -13.59 0.57 15.17
C SER A 108 -13.80 -0.04 13.79
N ALA A 109 -13.85 -1.37 13.69
CA ALA A 109 -14.11 -2.05 12.42
C ALA A 109 -15.53 -1.78 11.91
N LEU A 110 -16.54 -1.78 12.79
CA LEU A 110 -17.91 -1.42 12.45
C LEU A 110 -17.98 0.00 11.91
N LEU A 111 -17.39 0.97 12.61
CA LEU A 111 -17.38 2.38 12.20
C LEU A 111 -16.69 2.55 10.84
N LEU A 112 -15.54 1.90 10.61
CA LEU A 112 -14.86 1.97 9.31
C LEU A 112 -15.68 1.32 8.20
N SER A 113 -16.32 0.17 8.46
CA SER A 113 -17.14 -0.54 7.48
C SER A 113 -18.35 0.27 7.00
N LEU A 114 -18.85 1.19 7.84
CA LEU A 114 -19.97 2.07 7.54
C LEU A 114 -19.52 3.46 7.08
N THR A 115 -18.21 3.74 7.07
CA THR A 115 -17.69 5.04 6.66
C THR A 115 -17.87 5.20 5.15
N TYR A 116 -18.78 6.11 4.76
CA TYR A 116 -19.13 6.36 3.36
C TYR A 116 -17.90 6.58 2.47
N LEU A 117 -16.92 7.36 2.93
CA LEU A 117 -15.72 7.66 2.14
C LEU A 117 -14.91 6.41 1.83
N HIS A 118 -14.66 5.56 2.85
CA HIS A 118 -13.92 4.32 2.71
C HIS A 118 -14.64 3.34 1.79
N VAL A 119 -15.95 3.16 1.98
CA VAL A 119 -16.77 2.27 1.14
C VAL A 119 -16.79 2.76 -0.30
N ARG A 120 -17.10 4.04 -0.53
CA ARG A 120 -17.15 4.63 -1.86
C ARG A 120 -15.82 4.48 -2.58
N ASP A 121 -14.72 4.89 -1.96
CA ASP A 121 -13.41 4.84 -2.60
C ASP A 121 -12.90 3.40 -2.76
N SER A 122 -13.40 2.43 -1.98
CA SER A 122 -13.12 0.99 -2.19
C SER A 122 -13.81 0.42 -3.44
N HIS A 123 -14.87 1.05 -3.93
CA HIS A 123 -15.50 0.66 -5.20
C HIS A 123 -14.79 1.23 -6.43
N PHE A 124 -13.91 2.21 -6.23
CA PHE A 124 -13.10 2.81 -7.29
C PHE A 124 -11.64 2.36 -7.14
N GLY A 125 -10.94 2.15 -8.25
CA GLY A 125 -9.53 1.75 -8.26
C GLY A 125 -8.56 2.91 -7.99
N VAL A 126 -8.83 3.72 -6.95
CA VAL A 126 -8.01 4.89 -6.56
C VAL A 126 -6.92 4.52 -5.56
N LEU A 127 -5.89 5.36 -5.45
CA LEU A 127 -4.71 5.10 -4.61
C LEU A 127 -4.97 5.25 -3.09
N ASP A 128 -6.06 5.91 -2.70
CA ASP A 128 -6.39 6.18 -1.29
C ASP A 128 -6.66 4.90 -0.48
N VAL A 129 -7.29 3.89 -1.09
CA VAL A 129 -7.59 2.63 -0.40
C VAL A 129 -6.34 1.77 -0.21
N PRO A 130 -5.50 1.52 -1.24
CA PRO A 130 -4.24 0.83 -1.06
C PRO A 130 -3.31 1.52 -0.06
N VAL A 131 -3.15 2.86 -0.09
CA VAL A 131 -2.27 3.53 0.88
C VAL A 131 -2.83 3.41 2.31
N THR A 132 -4.15 3.51 2.49
CA THR A 132 -4.79 3.32 3.80
C THR A 132 -4.55 1.91 4.33
N PHE A 133 -4.66 0.89 3.49
CA PHE A 133 -4.30 -0.49 3.85
C PHE A 133 -2.86 -0.59 4.37
N PHE A 134 -1.88 -0.07 3.62
CA PHE A 134 -0.48 -0.11 4.03
C PHE A 134 -0.20 0.71 5.29
N ILE A 135 -0.88 1.85 5.47
CA ILE A 135 -0.79 2.66 6.70
C ILE A 135 -1.27 1.86 7.92
N VAL A 136 -2.46 1.25 7.86
CA VAL A 136 -2.98 0.46 8.99
C VAL A 136 -2.11 -0.77 9.25
N LEU A 137 -1.60 -1.41 8.19
CA LEU A 137 -0.63 -2.50 8.32
C LEU A 137 0.67 -2.03 8.99
N ALA A 138 1.19 -0.85 8.64
CA ALA A 138 2.36 -0.27 9.29
C ALA A 138 2.10 -0.04 10.78
N TYR A 139 0.91 0.46 11.16
CA TYR A 139 0.51 0.62 12.57
C TYR A 139 0.49 -0.71 13.35
N LEU A 140 0.15 -1.84 12.72
CA LEU A 140 0.27 -3.15 13.37
C LEU A 140 1.73 -3.50 13.70
N PHE A 141 2.67 -3.20 12.80
CA PHE A 141 4.10 -3.42 13.05
C PHE A 141 4.67 -2.41 14.03
N ILE A 142 4.30 -1.13 13.95
CA ILE A 142 4.65 -0.10 14.94
C ILE A 142 4.12 -0.50 16.32
N GLY A 143 2.95 -1.11 16.41
CA GLY A 143 2.42 -1.66 17.66
C GLY A 143 3.19 -2.86 18.19
N LYS A 144 3.57 -3.80 17.32
CA LYS A 144 4.48 -4.91 17.70
C LYS A 144 5.82 -4.36 18.17
N MET A 145 6.36 -3.35 17.48
CA MET A 145 7.59 -2.67 17.85
C MET A 145 7.47 -2.01 19.21
N PHE A 146 6.38 -1.28 19.47
CA PHE A 146 6.11 -0.61 20.73
C PHE A 146 5.99 -1.60 21.89
N LEU A 147 5.27 -2.71 21.72
CA LEU A 147 5.03 -3.71 22.78
C LEU A 147 6.18 -4.71 22.96
N GLU A 148 6.77 -5.19 21.87
CA GLU A 148 7.71 -6.33 21.89
C GLU A 148 9.16 -5.90 21.65
N GLY A 149 9.42 -4.77 20.99
CA GLY A 149 10.77 -4.16 20.91
C GLY A 149 11.80 -4.94 20.12
N ARG A 150 11.39 -5.90 19.28
CA ARG A 150 12.30 -6.77 18.53
C ARG A 150 12.70 -6.12 17.22
N MET A 151 13.94 -6.37 16.77
CA MET A 151 14.48 -5.83 15.52
C MET A 151 13.59 -6.07 14.30
N LYS A 152 13.00 -7.27 14.19
CA LYS A 152 12.10 -7.63 13.09
C LYS A 152 10.85 -6.74 13.03
N ASP A 153 10.38 -6.23 14.17
CA ASP A 153 9.19 -5.39 14.21
C ASP A 153 9.52 -3.95 13.76
N TYR A 154 10.74 -3.45 14.05
CA TYR A 154 11.26 -2.19 13.50
C TYR A 154 11.46 -2.27 11.99
N LEU A 155 12.13 -3.33 11.51
CA LEU A 155 12.33 -3.57 10.08
C LEU A 155 11.00 -3.72 9.35
N GLY A 156 10.04 -4.47 9.92
CA GLY A 156 8.70 -4.60 9.37
C GLY A 156 7.93 -3.28 9.33
N ALA A 157 8.01 -2.47 10.39
CA ALA A 157 7.37 -1.15 10.43
C ALA A 157 7.95 -0.23 9.35
N GLY A 158 9.28 -0.15 9.23
CA GLY A 158 9.96 0.64 8.22
C GLY A 158 9.65 0.17 6.80
N ALA A 159 9.76 -1.14 6.54
CA ALA A 159 9.50 -1.72 5.22
C ALA A 159 8.07 -1.45 4.74
N ILE A 160 7.06 -1.71 5.57
CA ILE A 160 5.67 -1.47 5.22
C ILE A 160 5.38 0.04 5.08
N ALA A 161 5.97 0.88 5.93
CA ALA A 161 5.86 2.33 5.78
C ALA A 161 6.48 2.81 4.47
N GLY A 162 7.63 2.26 4.06
CA GLY A 162 8.28 2.55 2.77
C GLY A 162 7.41 2.16 1.58
N LEU A 163 6.79 0.97 1.63
CA LEU A 163 5.80 0.56 0.62
C LEU A 163 4.58 1.49 0.61
N ALA A 164 4.10 1.96 1.77
CA ALA A 164 3.02 2.93 1.86
C ALA A 164 3.40 4.26 1.18
N VAL A 165 4.60 4.79 1.43
CA VAL A 165 5.13 5.98 0.73
C VAL A 165 5.16 5.74 -0.76
N SER A 166 5.53 4.52 -1.16
CA SER A 166 5.60 4.11 -2.56
C SER A 166 4.23 3.95 -3.24
N VAL A 167 3.13 3.98 -2.49
CA VAL A 167 1.77 4.14 -3.03
C VAL A 167 1.40 5.63 -3.09
N LYS A 168 1.67 6.38 -2.03
CA LYS A 168 1.38 7.82 -1.96
C LYS A 168 2.34 8.51 -0.98
N TYR A 169 2.98 9.60 -1.42
CA TYR A 169 4.03 10.28 -0.66
C TYR A 169 3.59 10.79 0.73
N ASN A 170 2.31 11.08 0.92
CA ASN A 170 1.78 11.54 2.21
C ASN A 170 1.95 10.49 3.33
N ALA A 171 2.11 9.20 2.99
CA ALA A 171 2.43 8.16 3.95
C ALA A 171 3.85 8.28 4.55
N ALA A 172 4.70 9.17 4.04
CA ALA A 172 5.99 9.49 4.65
C ALA A 172 5.86 9.97 6.11
N LEU A 173 4.70 10.52 6.46
CA LEU A 173 4.37 10.92 7.83
C LEU A 173 4.36 9.75 8.83
N LEU A 174 4.36 8.49 8.38
CA LEU A 174 4.51 7.31 9.25
C LEU A 174 5.84 7.27 10.01
N VAL A 175 6.85 8.04 9.59
CA VAL A 175 8.09 8.19 10.37
C VAL A 175 7.80 8.76 11.77
N ILE A 176 6.77 9.60 11.91
CA ILE A 176 6.39 10.23 13.19
C ILE A 176 5.90 9.20 14.21
N PRO A 177 4.85 8.39 13.97
CA PRO A 177 4.42 7.37 14.92
C PRO A 177 5.48 6.29 15.14
N LEU A 178 6.34 6.00 14.17
CA LEU A 178 7.46 5.08 14.34
C LEU A 178 8.47 5.62 15.36
N LEU A 179 8.91 6.88 15.21
CA LEU A 179 9.78 7.57 16.17
C LEU A 179 9.14 7.70 17.55
N LEU A 180 7.89 8.16 17.61
CA LEU A 180 7.17 8.34 18.87
C LEU A 180 6.97 7.01 19.59
N GLY A 181 6.62 5.94 18.87
CA GLY A 181 6.50 4.60 19.44
C GLY A 181 7.83 4.13 20.06
N HIS A 182 8.95 4.34 19.38
CA HIS A 182 10.26 4.01 19.94
C HIS A 182 10.58 4.84 21.19
N LEU A 183 10.43 6.17 21.13
CA LEU A 183 10.73 7.07 22.25
C LEU A 183 9.87 6.75 23.49
N LEU A 184 8.58 6.53 23.32
CA LEU A 184 7.66 6.19 24.41
C LEU A 184 8.02 4.85 25.05
N ARG A 185 8.38 3.86 24.24
CA ARG A 185 8.84 2.56 24.73
C ARG A 185 10.12 2.70 25.53
N SER A 186 11.16 3.29 24.94
CA SER A 186 12.47 3.41 25.58
C SER A 186 12.42 4.27 26.85
N ARG A 187 11.52 5.25 26.91
CA ARG A 187 11.23 5.98 28.15
C ARG A 187 10.60 5.09 29.22
N GLY A 188 9.67 4.21 28.84
CA GLY A 188 9.09 3.21 29.74
C GLY A 188 10.11 2.18 30.24
N GLU A 189 11.17 1.92 29.46
CA GLU A 189 12.31 1.08 29.84
C GLU A 189 13.37 1.83 30.69
N GLY A 190 13.19 3.13 30.94
CA GLY A 190 14.12 3.93 31.75
C GLY A 190 15.41 4.34 31.03
N CYS A 191 15.48 4.23 29.69
CA CYS A 191 16.65 4.61 28.92
C CYS A 191 16.92 6.13 29.00
N THR A 192 18.19 6.50 28.87
CA THR A 192 18.61 7.90 28.69
C THR A 192 18.36 8.38 27.26
N LEU A 193 18.30 9.70 27.03
CA LEU A 193 18.12 10.27 25.67
C LEU A 193 19.20 9.79 24.68
N LYS A 194 20.44 9.60 25.14
CA LYS A 194 21.52 9.07 24.28
C LYS A 194 21.23 7.63 23.85
N GLU A 195 20.80 6.77 24.76
CA GLU A 195 20.47 5.37 24.44
C GLU A 195 19.28 5.28 23.49
N MET A 196 18.29 6.15 23.63
CA MET A 196 17.15 6.22 22.70
C MET A 196 17.60 6.60 21.29
N VAL A 197 18.43 7.64 21.15
CA VAL A 197 18.86 8.13 19.83
C VAL A 197 19.85 7.19 19.16
N PHE A 198 20.70 6.50 19.93
CA PHE A 198 21.72 5.59 19.39
C PHE A 198 21.27 4.12 19.34
N ASP A 199 19.99 3.80 19.57
CA ASP A 199 19.50 2.43 19.41
C ASP A 199 19.54 2.02 17.93
N ARG A 200 20.35 1.01 17.61
CA ARG A 200 20.42 0.43 16.25
C ARG A 200 19.06 -0.01 15.70
N LYS A 201 18.08 -0.34 16.55
CA LYS A 201 16.74 -0.77 16.12
C LYS A 201 15.96 0.37 15.48
N ILE A 202 16.01 1.57 16.05
CA ILE A 202 15.29 2.72 15.49
C ILE A 202 15.90 3.10 14.14
N TRP A 203 17.22 3.10 14.03
CA TRP A 203 17.91 3.34 12.75
C TRP A 203 17.60 2.26 11.72
N ALA A 204 17.51 0.99 12.11
CA ALA A 204 17.10 -0.09 11.21
C ALA A 204 15.68 0.15 10.65
N GLY A 205 14.73 0.57 11.48
CA GLY A 205 13.38 0.91 11.04
C GLY A 205 13.35 2.16 10.14
N ILE A 206 14.05 3.22 10.53
CA ILE A 206 14.13 4.47 9.76
C ILE A 206 14.77 4.22 8.39
N LEU A 207 15.87 3.46 8.31
CA LEU A 207 16.57 3.18 7.05
C LEU A 207 15.84 2.17 6.17
N ALA A 208 15.05 1.26 6.76
CA ALA A 208 14.21 0.36 5.98
C ALA A 208 13.13 1.11 5.18
N MET A 209 12.63 2.24 5.69
CA MET A 209 11.60 3.04 5.02
C MET A 209 12.03 3.62 3.66
N PRO A 210 13.12 4.41 3.53
CA PRO A 210 13.60 4.89 2.23
C PRO A 210 14.12 3.73 1.37
N LEU A 211 14.72 2.69 1.96
CA LEU A 211 15.16 1.51 1.20
C LEU A 211 13.98 0.86 0.46
N PHE A 212 12.90 0.52 1.16
CA PHE A 212 11.74 -0.12 0.54
C PHE A 212 10.97 0.83 -0.39
N PHE A 213 10.98 2.13 -0.11
CA PHE A 213 10.46 3.13 -1.05
C PHE A 213 11.24 3.11 -2.37
N VAL A 214 12.58 3.17 -2.33
CA VAL A 214 13.42 3.16 -3.54
C VAL A 214 13.31 1.83 -4.27
N LEU A 215 13.27 0.69 -3.56
CA LEU A 215 13.08 -0.62 -4.20
C LEU A 215 11.75 -0.72 -4.94
N ALA A 216 10.69 -0.08 -4.42
CA ALA A 216 9.35 -0.16 -4.98
C ALA A 216 9.03 0.98 -5.98
N THR A 217 9.81 2.07 -5.96
CA THR A 217 9.78 3.19 -6.93
C THR A 217 11.21 3.57 -7.36
N PRO A 218 11.94 2.69 -8.08
CA PRO A 218 13.35 2.89 -8.41
C PRO A 218 13.62 4.14 -9.25
N PHE A 219 12.71 4.52 -10.14
CA PHE A 219 12.89 5.68 -11.04
C PHE A 219 12.62 7.03 -10.38
N SER A 220 12.14 7.08 -9.13
CA SER A 220 11.90 8.36 -8.43
C SER A 220 13.18 9.06 -7.97
N VAL A 221 14.32 8.37 -8.01
CA VAL A 221 15.61 8.85 -7.50
C VAL A 221 16.70 8.91 -8.57
N VAL A 222 16.35 8.72 -9.85
CA VAL A 222 17.25 8.71 -11.02
C VAL A 222 16.77 9.74 -12.02
#